data_AF-A0A397D2G1-F1
#
_entry.id   AF-A0A397D2G1-F1
#
_cell.length_a   1.000
_cell.length_b   1.000
_cell.length_c   1.000
_cell.angle_alpha   90.00
_cell.angle_beta   90.00
_cell.angle_gamma   90.00
#
_symmetry.space_group_name_H-M   'P 1'
#
loop_
_entity.id
_entity.type
_entity.pdbx_description
1 polymer ?
#
loop_
_entity_poly.entity_id
_entity_poly.type
_entity_poly.pdbx_seq_one_letter_code
_entity_poly.pdbx_strand_id
1 'polypeptide(L)'
;MKTDEVIIDMRRMIEEGKAEEAFATYPRNYMIYGERIKSMVHQKKKAFFGKHTDPHLYLHGFPGTGKTSLLQFIYGNYYKKNLENRYWDLYDEEVHTHVMLEDLDSLVLDRLGVQFIKTICDEAGFAIDQKYKAPQLTRATILVTSTQDIDQLINCCNEVKLIESTKAALKRRFYQLRVDQLQRLLGLKLIPEYDRKMLKKAGNEDPSKLYMDYDYIQD
;
A
#
# COMPACT_ATOMS: atom_id res chain seq x y z
N MET A 1 0.65 35.27 24.41
CA MET A 1 -0.56 34.45 24.23
C MET A 1 -0.62 33.39 25.31
N LYS A 2 -1.81 33.10 25.81
CA LYS A 2 -2.04 31.94 26.68
C LYS A 2 -1.92 30.66 25.85
N THR A 3 -1.57 29.54 26.47
CA THR A 3 -1.42 28.24 25.78
C THR A 3 -2.67 27.86 25.00
N ASP A 4 -3.85 28.15 25.55
CA ASP A 4 -5.14 27.85 24.91
C ASP A 4 -5.34 28.63 23.59
N GLU A 5 -4.94 29.91 23.55
CA GLU A 5 -5.02 30.74 22.34
C GLU A 5 -4.10 30.21 21.24
N VAL A 6 -2.90 29.73 21.63
CA VAL A 6 -1.95 29.12 20.69
C VAL A 6 -2.48 27.82 20.12
N ILE A 7 -3.11 26.97 20.95
CA ILE A 7 -3.71 25.71 20.51
C ILE A 7 -4.86 25.96 19.52
N ILE A 8 -5.71 26.97 19.78
CA ILE A 8 -6.81 27.34 18.89
C ILE A 8 -6.27 27.85 17.54
N ASP A 9 -5.26 28.71 17.56
CA ASP A 9 -4.68 29.25 16.33
C ASP A 9 -3.93 28.18 15.51
N MET A 10 -3.13 27.33 16.17
CA MET A 10 -2.50 26.18 15.53
C MET A 10 -3.54 25.26 14.88
N ARG A 11 -4.68 25.03 15.53
CA ARG A 11 -5.77 24.24 14.94
C ARG A 11 -6.29 24.88 13.67
N ARG A 12 -6.52 26.19 13.66
CA ARG A 12 -6.94 26.92 12.45
C ARG A 12 -5.90 26.79 11.33
N MET A 13 -4.62 27.01 11.62
CA MET A 13 -3.55 26.89 10.62
C MET A 13 -3.46 25.47 10.04
N ILE A 14 -3.61 24.44 10.88
CA ILE A 14 -3.64 23.03 10.45
C ILE A 14 -4.92 22.72 9.65
N GLU A 15 -6.07 23.25 10.04
CA GLU A 15 -7.32 23.18 9.26
C GLU A 15 -7.19 23.90 7.90
N GLU A 16 -6.26 24.85 7.74
CA GLU A 16 -5.95 25.52 6.47
C GLU A 16 -4.84 24.82 5.66
N GLY A 17 -4.25 23.72 6.16
CA GLY A 17 -3.15 23.01 5.49
C GLY A 17 -1.76 23.65 5.71
N LYS A 18 -1.64 24.64 6.59
CA LYS A 18 -0.40 25.38 6.88
C LYS A 18 0.36 24.77 8.06
N ALA A 19 0.55 23.45 8.03
CA ALA A 19 1.15 22.72 9.14
C ALA A 19 2.62 23.11 9.39
N GLU A 20 3.40 23.37 8.33
CA GLU A 20 4.78 23.84 8.45
C GLU A 20 4.88 25.25 9.04
N GLU A 21 3.98 26.15 8.61
CA GLU A 21 3.91 27.51 9.15
C GLU A 21 3.54 27.48 10.65
N ALA A 22 2.58 26.64 11.04
CA ALA A 22 2.22 26.43 12.44
C ALA A 22 3.40 25.91 13.29
N PHE A 23 4.25 25.06 12.71
CA PHE A 23 5.49 24.62 13.38
C PHE A 23 6.50 25.75 13.53
N ALA A 24 6.71 26.56 12.47
CA ALA A 24 7.63 27.69 12.50
C ALA A 24 7.19 28.76 13.52
N THR A 25 5.89 29.03 13.62
CA THR A 25 5.34 30.04 14.55
C THR A 25 5.32 29.53 16.01
N TYR A 26 5.01 28.25 16.22
CA TYR A 26 4.80 27.69 17.57
C TYR A 26 5.57 26.38 17.83
N PRO A 27 6.91 26.34 17.68
CA PRO A 27 7.66 25.09 17.62
C PRO A 27 7.49 24.22 18.89
N ARG A 28 7.55 24.83 20.08
CA ARG A 28 7.40 24.12 21.35
C ARG A 28 5.99 23.53 21.54
N ASN A 29 4.95 24.30 21.24
CA ASN A 29 3.57 23.86 21.39
C ASN A 29 3.16 22.88 20.29
N TYR A 30 3.71 23.03 19.08
CA TYR A 30 3.53 22.10 17.98
C TYR A 30 4.13 20.72 18.29
N MET A 31 5.32 20.65 18.90
CA MET A 31 5.88 19.36 19.34
C MET A 31 5.01 18.64 20.39
N ILE A 32 4.29 19.38 21.23
CA ILE A 32 3.47 18.81 22.31
C ILE A 32 2.05 18.48 21.83
N TYR A 33 1.43 19.38 21.07
CA TYR A 33 0.00 19.33 20.72
C TYR A 33 -0.27 19.17 19.23
N GLY A 34 0.69 19.46 18.35
CA GLY A 34 0.50 19.51 16.90
C GLY A 34 -0.06 18.23 16.32
N GLU A 35 0.49 17.07 16.71
CA GLU A 35 0.00 15.77 16.23
C GLU A 35 -1.42 15.45 16.75
N ARG A 36 -1.74 15.82 18.00
CA ARG A 36 -3.09 15.63 18.55
C ARG A 36 -4.12 16.48 17.80
N ILE A 37 -3.75 17.73 17.48
CA ILE A 37 -4.59 18.66 16.73
C ILE A 37 -4.78 18.17 15.29
N LYS A 38 -3.70 17.75 14.61
CA LYS A 38 -3.78 17.16 13.27
C LYS A 38 -4.71 15.96 13.19
N SER A 39 -4.63 15.02 14.13
CA SER A 39 -5.53 13.86 14.15
C SER A 39 -6.99 14.28 14.30
N MET A 40 -7.28 15.27 15.16
CA MET A 40 -8.63 15.80 15.35
C MET A 40 -9.18 16.46 14.07
N VAL A 41 -8.33 17.17 13.33
CA VAL A 41 -8.69 17.83 12.06
C VAL A 41 -8.87 16.82 10.93
N HIS A 42 -7.97 15.84 10.79
CA HIS A 42 -8.06 14.81 9.76
C HIS A 42 -9.31 13.94 9.89
N GLN A 43 -9.76 13.67 11.13
CA GLN A 43 -11.03 12.98 11.38
C GLN A 43 -12.25 13.73 10.82
N LYS A 44 -12.20 15.07 10.72
CA LYS A 44 -13.31 15.90 10.24
C LYS A 44 -13.27 16.21 8.74
N LYS A 45 -12.07 16.25 8.13
CA LYS A 45 -11.88 16.74 6.75
C LYS A 45 -12.07 15.71 5.64
N LYS A 46 -11.89 14.40 5.90
CA LYS A 46 -11.99 13.40 4.83
C LYS A 46 -13.44 12.96 4.58
N ALA A 47 -14.16 13.77 3.80
CA ALA A 47 -15.12 13.20 2.89
C ALA A 47 -14.30 12.43 1.82
N PHE A 48 -14.30 11.10 1.86
CA PHE A 48 -13.48 10.19 1.05
C PHE A 48 -13.84 10.16 -0.45
N PHE A 49 -14.16 11.30 -1.05
CA PHE A 49 -14.46 11.40 -2.46
C PHE A 49 -13.16 11.55 -3.27
N GLY A 50 -12.79 10.49 -4.00
CA GLY A 50 -11.96 10.58 -5.20
C GLY A 50 -10.45 10.27 -5.08
N LYS A 51 -9.87 10.09 -3.89
CA LYS A 51 -8.39 9.98 -3.79
C LYS A 51 -7.78 8.59 -4.05
N HIS A 52 -8.55 7.49 -3.99
CA HIS A 52 -8.06 6.13 -4.24
C HIS A 52 -9.20 5.23 -4.75
N THR A 53 -9.52 5.38 -6.04
CA THR A 53 -10.61 4.64 -6.72
C THR A 53 -10.15 3.40 -7.48
N ASP A 54 -8.84 3.19 -7.59
CA ASP A 54 -8.31 2.02 -8.28
C ASP A 54 -8.69 0.73 -7.55
N PRO A 55 -9.01 -0.35 -8.29
CA PRO A 55 -9.29 -1.64 -7.68
C PRO A 55 -8.03 -2.16 -6.98
N HIS A 56 -8.21 -2.80 -5.82
CA HIS A 56 -7.09 -3.53 -5.22
C HIS A 56 -6.69 -4.69 -6.13
N LEU A 57 -5.40 -4.91 -6.30
CA LEU A 57 -4.87 -5.90 -7.22
C LEU A 57 -4.17 -7.02 -6.44
N TYR A 58 -4.47 -8.26 -6.79
CA TYR A 58 -3.77 -9.43 -6.26
C TYR A 58 -3.10 -10.17 -7.42
N LEU A 59 -1.78 -10.04 -7.51
CA LEU A 59 -0.99 -10.61 -8.59
C LEU A 59 -0.25 -11.85 -8.10
N HIS A 60 -0.58 -13.01 -8.66
CA HIS A 60 0.05 -14.28 -8.29
C HIS A 60 0.83 -14.94 -9.42
N GLY A 61 1.77 -15.81 -9.06
CA GLY A 61 2.60 -16.56 -10.02
C GLY A 61 3.94 -16.99 -9.45
N PHE A 62 4.66 -17.85 -10.17
CA PHE A 62 5.93 -18.42 -9.70
C PHE A 62 6.99 -17.34 -9.39
N PRO A 63 7.98 -17.64 -8.53
CA PRO A 63 9.16 -16.78 -8.39
C PRO A 63 9.82 -16.49 -9.74
N GLY A 64 10.39 -15.29 -9.90
CA GLY A 64 11.07 -14.91 -11.14
C GLY A 64 10.18 -14.56 -12.33
N THR A 65 8.85 -14.55 -12.18
CA THR A 65 7.88 -14.13 -13.21
C THR A 65 7.63 -12.62 -13.26
N GLY A 66 8.37 -11.83 -12.46
CA GLY A 66 8.34 -10.36 -12.52
C GLY A 66 7.10 -9.71 -11.92
N LYS A 67 6.43 -10.34 -10.94
CA LYS A 67 5.25 -9.76 -10.25
C LYS A 67 5.54 -8.38 -9.67
N THR A 68 6.55 -8.31 -8.80
CA THR A 68 6.93 -7.09 -8.08
C THR A 68 7.45 -6.02 -9.03
N SER A 69 8.32 -6.39 -9.96
CA SER A 69 8.84 -5.45 -10.97
C SER A 69 7.74 -4.92 -11.90
N LEU A 70 6.69 -5.71 -12.18
CA LEU A 70 5.59 -5.28 -13.04
C LEU A 70 4.75 -4.22 -12.33
N LEU A 71 4.43 -4.44 -11.05
CA LEU A 71 3.69 -3.46 -10.27
C LEU A 71 4.52 -2.20 -10.02
N GLN A 72 5.83 -2.32 -9.81
CA GLN A 72 6.75 -1.17 -9.73
C GLN A 72 6.78 -0.37 -11.04
N PHE A 73 6.77 -1.06 -12.19
CA PHE A 73 6.77 -0.42 -13.50
C PHE A 73 5.47 0.37 -13.74
N ILE A 74 4.32 -0.19 -13.37
CA ILE A 74 3.00 0.43 -13.56
C ILE A 74 2.74 1.53 -12.53
N TYR A 75 3.14 1.30 -11.27
CA TYR A 75 2.82 2.13 -10.12
C TYR A 75 4.09 2.63 -9.45
N GLY A 76 4.59 3.80 -9.87
CA GLY A 76 5.86 4.35 -9.37
C GLY A 76 5.83 4.87 -7.92
N ASN A 77 4.69 5.40 -7.47
CA ASN A 77 4.56 6.06 -6.16
C ASN A 77 3.84 5.16 -5.14
N TYR A 78 4.45 4.03 -4.78
CA TYR A 78 3.90 3.07 -3.81
C TYR A 78 4.66 3.06 -2.48
N TYR A 79 3.96 2.77 -1.40
CA TYR A 79 4.55 2.47 -0.10
C TYR A 79 4.77 0.96 0.03
N LYS A 80 6.01 0.53 0.28
CA LYS A 80 6.33 -0.88 0.58
C LYS A 80 6.01 -1.18 2.04
N LYS A 81 4.91 -1.89 2.31
CA LYS A 81 4.54 -2.25 3.69
C LYS A 81 5.46 -3.36 4.20
N ASN A 82 6.08 -3.15 5.36
CA ASN A 82 6.75 -4.23 6.07
C ASN A 82 5.70 -5.22 6.61
N LEU A 83 5.72 -6.46 6.13
CA LEU A 83 4.76 -7.50 6.51
C LEU A 83 5.10 -8.22 7.83
N GLU A 84 6.21 -7.88 8.48
CA GLU A 84 6.57 -8.44 9.78
C GLU A 84 5.77 -7.84 10.93
N ASN A 85 5.18 -6.66 10.73
CA ASN A 85 4.47 -5.90 11.75
C ASN A 85 3.25 -5.15 11.18
N ARG A 86 2.45 -4.54 12.06
CA ARG A 86 1.25 -3.78 11.69
C ARG A 86 1.46 -2.27 11.61
N TYR A 87 2.66 -1.77 11.87
CA TYR A 87 3.00 -0.34 11.86
C TYR A 87 3.21 0.18 10.44
N TRP A 88 2.93 1.46 10.23
CA TRP A 88 2.96 2.13 8.94
C TRP A 88 4.05 3.20 8.88
N ASP A 89 5.19 2.92 9.49
CA ASP A 89 6.31 3.87 9.56
C ASP A 89 6.70 4.37 8.16
N LEU A 90 6.91 5.68 8.03
CA LEU A 90 7.22 6.37 6.77
C LEU A 90 6.11 6.38 5.71
N TYR A 91 4.93 5.81 5.98
CA TYR A 91 3.79 6.01 5.09
C TYR A 91 3.36 7.49 5.08
N ASP A 92 3.01 7.97 3.91
CA ASP A 92 2.60 9.35 3.67
C ASP A 92 1.54 9.34 2.57
N GLU A 93 0.34 9.78 2.87
CA GLU A 93 -0.80 9.81 1.96
C GLU A 93 -0.75 10.94 0.92
N GLU A 94 0.18 11.89 1.07
CA GLU A 94 0.44 12.94 0.08
C GLU A 94 1.41 12.45 -1.00
N VAL A 95 2.30 11.52 -0.63
CA VAL A 95 3.31 10.95 -1.54
C VAL A 95 2.87 9.62 -2.13
N HIS A 96 2.34 8.72 -1.29
CA HIS A 96 2.05 7.34 -1.68
C HIS A 96 0.62 7.18 -2.18
N THR A 97 0.51 6.77 -3.44
CA THR A 97 -0.77 6.50 -4.11
C THR A 97 -1.27 5.08 -3.85
N HIS A 98 -0.33 4.14 -3.73
CA HIS A 98 -0.57 2.71 -3.58
C HIS A 98 0.20 2.15 -2.38
N VAL A 99 -0.24 1.01 -1.85
CA VAL A 99 0.45 0.26 -0.80
C VAL A 99 0.72 -1.13 -1.33
N MET A 100 1.99 -1.53 -1.37
CA MET A 100 2.38 -2.86 -1.84
C MET A 100 2.69 -3.79 -0.66
N LEU A 101 1.98 -4.92 -0.64
CA LEU A 101 2.27 -6.09 0.18
C LEU A 101 3.08 -7.06 -0.68
N GLU A 102 4.40 -6.87 -0.69
CA GLU A 102 5.30 -7.71 -1.48
C GLU A 102 5.47 -9.09 -0.85
N ASP A 103 5.39 -10.15 -1.68
CA ASP A 103 5.63 -11.53 -1.29
C ASP A 103 4.76 -12.00 -0.10
N LEU A 104 3.46 -11.68 -0.16
CA LEU A 104 2.49 -12.16 0.80
C LEU A 104 2.32 -13.68 0.70
N ASP A 105 2.50 -14.39 1.80
CA ASP A 105 2.29 -15.84 1.92
C ASP A 105 1.45 -16.20 3.16
N SER A 106 1.18 -17.49 3.32
CA SER A 106 0.35 -17.97 4.44
C SER A 106 1.01 -17.75 5.80
N LEU A 107 2.34 -17.71 5.89
CA LEU A 107 3.08 -17.44 7.13
C LEU A 107 2.90 -15.99 7.59
N VAL A 108 2.99 -15.06 6.63
CA VAL A 108 2.68 -13.64 6.87
C VAL A 108 1.23 -13.49 7.28
N LEU A 109 0.31 -14.19 6.60
CA LEU A 109 -1.11 -14.07 6.87
C LEU A 109 -1.50 -14.66 8.24
N ASP A 110 -0.89 -15.75 8.69
CA ASP A 110 -1.07 -16.29 10.04
C ASP A 110 -0.57 -15.29 11.10
N ARG A 111 0.51 -14.55 10.83
CA ARG A 111 1.05 -13.52 11.74
C ARG A 111 0.19 -12.25 11.80
N LEU A 112 -0.12 -11.67 10.65
CA LEU A 112 -0.87 -10.41 10.57
C LEU A 112 -2.38 -10.63 10.77
N GLY A 113 -2.85 -11.84 10.49
CA GLY A 113 -4.26 -12.22 10.52
C GLY A 113 -5.01 -11.74 9.28
N VAL A 114 -5.94 -12.55 8.80
CA VAL A 114 -6.84 -12.19 7.68
C VAL A 114 -7.56 -10.87 7.90
N GLN A 115 -7.91 -10.55 9.15
CA GLN A 115 -8.60 -9.31 9.46
C GLN A 115 -7.77 -8.07 9.12
N PHE A 116 -6.44 -8.14 9.21
CA PHE A 116 -5.56 -7.05 8.79
C PHE A 116 -5.80 -6.70 7.32
N ILE A 117 -5.80 -7.71 6.43
CA ILE A 117 -6.06 -7.51 4.99
C ILE A 117 -7.46 -6.95 4.76
N LYS A 118 -8.47 -7.49 5.45
CA LYS A 118 -9.85 -7.01 5.31
C LYS A 118 -10.00 -5.54 5.72
N THR A 119 -9.30 -5.10 6.77
CA THR A 119 -9.33 -3.74 7.30
C THR A 119 -8.65 -2.75 6.37
N ILE A 120 -7.47 -3.07 5.82
CA ILE A 120 -6.75 -2.14 4.93
C ILE A 120 -7.44 -1.96 3.56
N CYS A 121 -8.34 -2.88 3.22
CA CYS A 121 -9.18 -2.83 2.02
C CYS A 121 -10.57 -2.23 2.29
N ASP A 122 -10.78 -1.58 3.44
CA ASP A 122 -12.05 -0.94 3.75
C ASP A 122 -12.21 0.38 2.97
N GLU A 123 -13.35 0.55 2.30
CA GLU A 123 -13.66 1.73 1.51
C GLU A 123 -13.84 2.98 2.37
N ALA A 124 -14.25 2.80 3.64
CA ALA A 124 -14.36 3.87 4.64
C ALA A 124 -12.99 4.36 5.15
N GLY A 125 -11.90 3.70 4.75
CA GLY A 125 -10.56 3.94 5.24
C GLY A 125 -10.24 3.14 6.50
N PHE A 126 -8.98 3.19 6.92
CA PHE A 126 -8.45 2.46 8.05
C PHE A 126 -7.48 3.31 8.86
N ALA A 127 -7.43 3.05 10.17
CA ALA A 127 -6.47 3.72 11.04
C ALA A 127 -5.07 3.13 10.82
N ILE A 128 -4.10 3.99 10.60
CA ILE A 128 -2.68 3.64 10.60
C ILE A 128 -2.03 4.06 11.91
N ASP A 129 -1.13 3.22 12.38
CA ASP A 129 -0.28 3.49 13.53
C ASP A 129 1.15 3.74 13.03
N GLN A 130 1.69 4.91 13.34
CA GLN A 130 3.04 5.32 12.98
C GLN A 130 3.78 5.70 14.25
N LYS A 131 5.03 5.27 14.35
CA LYS A 131 5.84 5.57 15.52
C LYS A 131 5.91 7.09 15.74
N TYR A 132 5.65 7.50 16.98
CA TYR A 132 5.66 8.91 17.43
C TYR A 132 4.56 9.80 16.83
N LYS A 133 3.57 9.26 16.13
CA LYS A 133 2.39 10.00 15.67
C LYS A 133 1.12 9.40 16.28
N ALA A 134 0.09 10.21 16.44
CA ALA A 134 -1.22 9.71 16.83
C ALA A 134 -1.84 8.93 15.64
N PRO A 135 -2.71 7.94 15.90
CA PRO A 135 -3.36 7.20 14.82
C PRO A 135 -4.07 8.12 13.83
N GLN A 136 -3.85 7.89 12.54
CA GLN A 136 -4.41 8.68 11.44
C GLN A 136 -5.31 7.81 10.58
N LEU A 137 -6.40 8.38 10.08
CA LEU A 137 -7.31 7.68 9.16
C LEU A 137 -6.83 7.89 7.73
N THR A 138 -6.48 6.81 7.04
CA THR A 138 -6.07 6.83 5.63
C THR A 138 -6.91 5.89 4.78
N ARG A 139 -6.75 6.00 3.46
CA ARG A 139 -7.25 5.07 2.46
C ARG A 139 -6.16 4.93 1.41
N ALA A 140 -5.95 3.73 0.88
CA ALA A 140 -4.96 3.48 -0.17
C ALA A 140 -5.40 2.33 -1.07
N THR A 141 -4.93 2.31 -2.30
CA THR A 141 -5.07 1.15 -3.19
C THR A 141 -4.06 0.08 -2.77
N ILE A 142 -4.55 -1.10 -2.40
CA ILE A 142 -3.71 -2.22 -1.98
C ILE A 142 -3.29 -3.06 -3.18
N LEU A 143 -1.98 -3.26 -3.32
CA LEU A 143 -1.34 -4.11 -4.31
C LEU A 143 -0.71 -5.30 -3.58
N VAL A 144 -0.98 -6.51 -4.04
CA VAL A 144 -0.41 -7.74 -3.46
C VAL A 144 0.38 -8.47 -4.51
N THR A 145 1.59 -8.92 -4.17
CA THR A 145 2.30 -9.95 -4.92
C THR A 145 2.40 -11.21 -4.09
N SER A 146 2.13 -12.37 -4.71
CA SER A 146 2.23 -13.66 -4.03
C SER A 146 2.64 -14.78 -4.98
N THR A 147 3.20 -15.85 -4.45
CA THR A 147 3.36 -17.12 -5.18
C THR A 147 2.08 -17.96 -5.17
N GLN A 148 1.20 -17.71 -4.20
CA GLN A 148 -0.07 -18.39 -3.99
C GLN A 148 -1.20 -17.53 -4.54
N ASP A 149 -2.26 -18.14 -5.06
CA ASP A 149 -3.54 -17.43 -5.24
C ASP A 149 -4.28 -17.31 -3.89
N ILE A 150 -5.39 -16.57 -3.83
CA ILE A 150 -6.16 -16.37 -2.58
C ILE A 150 -6.68 -17.70 -2.01
N ASP A 151 -7.04 -18.67 -2.86
CA ASP A 151 -7.53 -19.97 -2.39
C ASP A 151 -6.41 -20.77 -1.71
N GLN A 152 -5.26 -20.87 -2.38
CA GLN A 152 -4.05 -21.50 -1.86
C GLN A 152 -3.58 -20.83 -0.58
N LEU A 153 -3.51 -19.49 -0.58
CA LEU A 153 -3.10 -18.69 0.57
C LEU A 153 -3.95 -19.03 1.80
N ILE A 154 -5.29 -19.01 1.65
CA ILE A 154 -6.20 -19.26 2.76
C ILE A 154 -6.23 -20.73 3.16
N ASN A 155 -6.15 -21.67 2.22
CA ASN A 155 -6.11 -23.10 2.52
C ASN A 155 -4.83 -23.49 3.30
N CYS A 156 -3.75 -22.72 3.14
CA CYS A 156 -2.49 -22.94 3.85
C CYS A 156 -2.39 -22.19 5.19
N CYS A 157 -3.41 -21.42 5.58
CA CYS A 157 -3.45 -20.74 6.87
C CYS A 157 -4.15 -21.58 7.94
N ASN A 158 -3.50 -21.74 9.09
CA ASN A 158 -4.03 -22.60 10.16
C ASN A 158 -5.11 -21.90 11.00
N GLU A 159 -5.04 -20.58 11.12
CA GLU A 159 -5.88 -19.80 12.04
C GLU A 159 -7.23 -19.38 11.44
N VAL A 160 -7.49 -19.69 10.16
CA VAL A 160 -8.67 -19.19 9.44
C VAL A 160 -9.89 -20.06 9.68
N LYS A 161 -10.84 -19.52 10.44
CA LYS A 161 -12.20 -20.07 10.53
C LYS A 161 -13.06 -19.61 9.35
N LEU A 162 -14.11 -20.39 9.05
CA LEU A 162 -15.06 -20.10 7.97
C LEU A 162 -14.37 -19.83 6.63
N ILE A 163 -13.54 -20.80 6.22
CA ILE A 163 -12.63 -20.72 5.07
C ILE A 163 -13.32 -20.14 3.81
N GLU A 164 -14.46 -20.71 3.41
CA GLU A 164 -15.16 -20.27 2.19
C GLU A 164 -15.69 -18.85 2.26
N SER A 165 -16.23 -18.43 3.42
CA SER A 165 -16.66 -17.05 3.65
C SER A 165 -15.47 -16.08 3.62
N THR A 166 -14.33 -16.49 4.17
CA THR A 166 -13.11 -15.70 4.14
C THR A 166 -12.55 -15.56 2.72
N LYS A 167 -12.51 -16.64 1.93
CA LYS A 167 -12.13 -16.59 0.51
C LYS A 167 -13.04 -15.65 -0.27
N ALA A 168 -14.36 -15.78 -0.13
CA ALA A 168 -15.31 -14.89 -0.79
C ALA A 168 -15.12 -13.41 -0.39
N ALA A 169 -14.85 -13.15 0.89
CA ALA A 169 -14.61 -11.80 1.39
C ALA A 169 -13.32 -11.16 0.81
N LEU A 170 -12.26 -11.95 0.58
CA LEU A 170 -11.03 -11.45 -0.05
C LEU A 170 -11.19 -11.32 -1.57
N LYS A 171 -11.79 -12.32 -2.22
CA LYS A 171 -12.04 -12.29 -3.68
C LYS A 171 -12.91 -11.13 -4.12
N ARG A 172 -13.85 -10.65 -3.28
CA ARG A 172 -14.63 -9.43 -3.59
C ARG A 172 -13.87 -8.12 -3.40
N ARG A 173 -12.71 -8.14 -2.74
CA ARG A 173 -11.87 -6.94 -2.48
C ARG A 173 -10.78 -6.78 -3.52
N PHE A 174 -10.28 -7.90 -4.05
CA PHE A 174 -9.16 -7.91 -4.97
C PHE A 174 -9.59 -8.36 -6.36
N TYR A 175 -9.12 -7.64 -7.36
CA TYR A 175 -9.00 -8.18 -8.71
C TYR A 175 -7.80 -9.11 -8.75
N GLN A 176 -8.05 -10.42 -8.74
CA GLN A 176 -7.00 -11.44 -8.76
C GLN A 176 -6.64 -11.82 -10.19
N LEU A 177 -5.34 -11.77 -10.52
CA LEU A 177 -4.80 -12.17 -11.81
C LEU A 177 -3.52 -12.97 -11.65
N ARG A 178 -3.29 -13.89 -12.59
CA ARG A 178 -1.95 -14.48 -12.79
C ARG A 178 -1.08 -13.46 -13.51
N VAL A 179 0.19 -13.36 -13.13
CA VAL A 179 1.13 -12.36 -13.63
C VAL A 179 1.28 -12.29 -15.16
N ASP A 180 1.32 -13.44 -15.82
CA ASP A 180 1.38 -13.55 -17.28
C ASP A 180 0.09 -13.07 -17.96
N GLN A 181 -1.07 -13.18 -17.30
CA GLN A 181 -2.31 -12.62 -17.83
C GLN A 181 -2.23 -11.10 -17.83
N LEU A 182 -1.75 -10.50 -16.74
CA LEU A 182 -1.56 -9.06 -16.67
C LEU A 182 -0.50 -8.57 -17.66
N GLN A 183 0.62 -9.28 -17.79
CA GLN A 183 1.65 -8.99 -18.80
C GLN A 183 1.07 -8.97 -20.21
N ARG A 184 0.33 -10.01 -20.60
CA ARG A 184 -0.33 -10.08 -21.93
C ARG A 184 -1.37 -8.98 -22.13
N LEU A 185 -2.19 -8.68 -21.11
CA LEU A 185 -3.18 -7.61 -21.17
C LEU A 185 -2.52 -6.23 -21.41
N LEU A 186 -1.31 -6.05 -20.88
CA LEU A 186 -0.53 -4.82 -21.07
C LEU A 186 0.35 -4.84 -22.33
N GLY A 187 0.35 -5.94 -23.10
CA GLY A 187 1.25 -6.10 -24.24
C GLY A 187 2.72 -6.18 -23.84
N LEU A 188 3.02 -6.67 -22.63
CA LEU A 188 4.36 -6.76 -22.08
C LEU A 188 4.82 -8.21 -21.97
N LYS A 189 6.12 -8.42 -22.15
CA LYS A 189 6.80 -9.69 -21.90
C LYS A 189 8.11 -9.43 -21.16
N LEU A 190 8.44 -10.29 -20.21
CA LEU A 190 9.76 -10.22 -19.56
C LEU A 190 10.86 -10.57 -20.56
N ILE A 191 11.95 -9.80 -20.52
CA ILE A 191 13.15 -10.15 -21.27
C ILE A 191 13.75 -11.49 -20.77
N PRO A 192 14.52 -12.20 -21.60
CA PRO A 192 15.15 -13.46 -21.24
C PRO A 192 15.95 -13.41 -19.92
N GLU A 193 16.05 -14.55 -19.25
CA GLU A 193 16.75 -14.65 -17.95
C GLU A 193 18.21 -14.19 -18.01
N TYR A 194 18.89 -14.48 -19.12
CA TYR A 194 20.27 -14.04 -19.35
C TYR A 194 20.38 -12.51 -19.30
N ASP A 195 19.52 -11.79 -20.03
CA ASP A 195 19.55 -10.33 -20.09
C ASP A 195 19.17 -9.71 -18.74
N ARG A 196 18.20 -10.28 -18.02
CA ARG A 196 17.86 -9.84 -16.65
C ARG A 196 19.05 -9.98 -15.71
N LYS A 197 19.80 -11.07 -15.79
CA LYS A 197 21.02 -11.28 -15.00
C LYS A 197 22.10 -10.25 -15.34
N MET A 198 22.24 -9.92 -16.63
CA MET A 198 23.18 -8.89 -17.08
C MET A 198 22.79 -7.49 -16.59
N LEU A 199 21.51 -7.11 -16.69
CA LEU A 199 21.00 -5.84 -16.14
C LEU A 199 21.20 -5.75 -14.63
N LYS A 200 20.92 -6.83 -13.90
CA LYS A 200 21.18 -6.88 -12.45
C LYS A 200 22.65 -6.70 -12.13
N LYS A 201 23.55 -7.33 -12.90
CA LYS A 201 25.01 -7.17 -12.74
C LYS A 201 25.47 -5.74 -13.05
N ALA A 202 24.80 -5.05 -13.96
CA ALA A 202 25.05 -3.65 -14.29
C ALA A 202 24.44 -2.66 -13.28
N GLY A 203 23.75 -3.13 -12.23
CA GLY A 203 23.13 -2.28 -11.22
C GLY A 203 21.87 -1.55 -11.69
N ASN A 204 21.10 -2.14 -12.62
CA ASN A 204 19.89 -1.51 -13.12
C ASN A 204 18.79 -1.39 -12.04
N GLU A 205 18.33 -0.18 -11.78
CA GLU A 205 17.21 0.12 -10.87
C GLU A 205 15.90 0.42 -11.60
N ASP A 206 15.94 0.55 -12.93
CA ASP A 206 14.79 0.92 -13.76
C ASP A 206 13.96 -0.33 -14.14
N PRO A 207 12.73 -0.50 -13.63
CA PRO A 207 11.90 -1.66 -13.92
C PRO A 207 11.49 -1.77 -15.40
N SER A 208 11.43 -0.65 -16.14
CA SER A 208 10.98 -0.63 -17.53
C SER A 208 11.88 -1.47 -18.44
N LYS A 209 13.19 -1.50 -18.17
CA LYS A 209 14.18 -2.29 -18.93
C LYS A 209 14.04 -3.79 -18.77
N LEU A 210 13.21 -4.26 -17.83
CA LEU A 210 12.95 -5.68 -17.63
C LEU A 210 11.88 -6.22 -18.59
N TYR A 211 11.18 -5.33 -19.30
CA TYR A 211 10.07 -5.67 -20.18
C TYR A 211 10.37 -5.27 -21.63
N MET A 212 9.83 -6.05 -22.54
CA MET A 212 9.76 -5.80 -23.98
C MET A 212 8.32 -5.98 -24.45
N ASP A 213 8.03 -5.56 -25.68
CA ASP A 213 6.70 -5.73 -26.25
C ASP A 213 6.38 -7.23 -26.44
N TYR A 214 5.16 -7.61 -26.08
CA TYR A 214 4.64 -8.94 -26.33
C TYR A 214 4.09 -9.02 -27.76
N ASP A 215 4.65 -9.94 -28.56
CA ASP A 215 4.17 -10.20 -29.93
C ASP A 215 3.39 -11.51 -29.96
N TYR A 216 2.05 -11.42 -30.08
CA TYR A 216 1.16 -12.58 -30.15
C TYR A 216 1.43 -13.50 -31.35
N ILE A 217 2.07 -13.02 -32.42
CA ILE A 217 2.38 -13.83 -33.60
C ILE A 217 3.62 -14.68 -33.36
N GLN A 218 4.58 -14.17 -32.61
CA GLN A 218 5.87 -14.83 -32.37
C GLN A 218 5.95 -15.58 -31.03
N ASP A 219 5.05 -15.30 -30.07
CA ASP A 219 5.10 -15.77 -28.68
C ASP A 219 3.81 -16.43 -28.13
#